data_AF-A0A1E4ZPA1-F1
#
_entry.id   AF-A0A1E4ZPA1-F1
#
_cell.length_a   1.000
_cell.length_b   1.000
_cell.length_c   1.000
_cell.angle_alpha   90.00
_cell.angle_beta   90.00
_cell.angle_gamma   90.00
#
_symmetry.space_group_name_H-M   'P 1'
#
loop_
_entity.id
_entity.type
_entity.pdbx_description
1 polymer ?
#
loop_
_entity_poly.entity_id
_entity_poly.type
_entity_poly.pdbx_seq_one_letter_code
_entity_poly.pdbx_strand_id
1 'polypeptide(L)'
;MKLLHAVKPLRTLAAWTLAAALLVSCQSTPIKGPPATAQSIAQREVSLAALKPWRALGSLVIESKKQGVFNVSFAWDANLDGFDIKLFGPLGVQAYRVTQASGSSRLVSKEDTFVGDSAESLLLDALGVRVPLNSMQDWVVGLQGDATRIERDRSGLLRELVVAGEQEQQWDVNFRRYTRHDNLALPSFIVVKGDGLEIRMTVKKWTKPKATSNGRLRVPGVDS
;
A
#
# COMPACT_ATOMS: atom_id res chain seq x y z
N MET A 1 46.94 -27.33 -54.25
CA MET A 1 47.04 -26.32 -53.16
C MET A 1 46.08 -25.19 -53.50
N LYS A 2 44.90 -25.08 -52.86
CA LYS A 2 44.59 -24.18 -51.70
C LYS A 2 45.00 -22.72 -51.99
N LEU A 3 44.16 -21.68 -51.98
CA LEU A 3 42.91 -21.37 -51.26
C LEU A 3 42.13 -20.24 -51.98
N LEU A 4 40.79 -20.36 -52.00
CA LEU A 4 39.84 -19.26 -52.21
C LEU A 4 39.72 -18.47 -50.90
N HIS A 5 39.99 -17.16 -50.89
CA HIS A 5 39.65 -16.28 -49.78
C HIS A 5 38.41 -15.45 -50.13
N ALA A 6 37.26 -15.88 -49.61
CA ALA A 6 36.03 -15.13 -49.60
C ALA A 6 36.12 -14.02 -48.53
N VAL A 7 36.10 -12.76 -48.96
CA VAL A 7 36.00 -11.61 -48.06
C VAL A 7 34.54 -11.47 -47.64
N LYS A 8 34.19 -11.92 -46.43
CA LYS A 8 32.87 -11.68 -45.84
C LYS A 8 32.77 -10.24 -45.33
N PRO A 9 31.61 -9.57 -45.48
CA PRO A 9 31.47 -8.15 -45.16
C PRO A 9 31.44 -7.96 -43.63
N LEU A 10 32.55 -7.47 -43.09
CA LEU A 10 32.76 -7.10 -41.67
C LEU A 10 31.74 -6.05 -41.14
N ARG A 11 30.91 -5.48 -42.03
CA ARG A 11 29.95 -4.40 -41.72
C ARG A 11 28.66 -4.88 -41.06
N THR A 12 28.26 -6.14 -41.24
CA THR A 12 27.01 -6.66 -40.64
C THR A 12 27.16 -7.09 -39.18
N LEU A 13 28.36 -7.48 -38.75
CA LEU A 13 28.66 -7.82 -37.36
C LEU A 13 28.65 -6.59 -36.43
N ALA A 14 29.05 -5.42 -36.94
CA ALA A 14 29.06 -4.16 -36.18
C ALA A 14 27.65 -3.62 -35.89
N ALA A 15 26.67 -3.91 -36.74
CA ALA A 15 25.28 -3.49 -36.53
C ALA A 15 24.58 -4.28 -35.42
N TRP A 16 24.98 -5.54 -35.20
CA TRP A 16 24.41 -6.39 -34.16
C TRP A 16 24.96 -6.08 -32.76
N THR A 17 26.22 -5.64 -32.65
CA THR A 17 26.79 -5.17 -31.38
C THR A 17 26.19 -3.84 -30.93
N LEU A 18 25.79 -2.95 -31.86
CA LEU A 18 25.17 -1.67 -31.51
C LEU A 18 23.72 -1.81 -31.00
N ALA A 19 22.98 -2.82 -31.48
CA ALA A 19 21.62 -3.12 -31.01
C ALA A 19 21.58 -3.73 -29.59
N ALA A 20 22.63 -4.43 -29.17
CA ALA A 20 22.72 -5.02 -27.83
C ALA A 20 23.02 -3.98 -26.72
N ALA A 21 23.58 -2.81 -27.06
CA ALA A 21 23.99 -1.80 -26.10
C ALA A 21 22.84 -0.93 -25.54
N LEU A 22 21.64 -1.02 -26.13
CA LEU A 22 20.47 -0.23 -25.71
C LEU A 22 19.59 -0.93 -24.67
N LEU A 23 19.93 -2.16 -24.25
CA LEU A 23 19.30 -2.84 -23.12
C LEU A 23 19.97 -2.42 -21.80
N VAL A 24 20.11 -1.12 -21.56
CA VAL A 24 20.45 -0.62 -20.22
C VAL A 24 19.20 -0.79 -19.36
N SER A 25 19.15 -1.90 -18.63
CA SER A 25 18.10 -2.19 -17.67
C SER A 25 17.98 -1.05 -16.65
N CYS A 26 16.78 -0.47 -16.51
CA CYS A 26 16.43 0.35 -15.36
C CYS A 26 16.38 -0.55 -14.11
N GLN A 27 17.54 -0.84 -13.50
CA GLN A 27 17.55 -1.37 -12.14
C GLN A 27 17.19 -0.25 -11.18
N SER A 28 16.06 -0.41 -10.49
CA SER A 28 15.70 0.43 -9.36
C SER A 28 16.77 0.28 -8.27
N THR A 29 17.65 1.26 -8.14
CA THR A 29 18.68 1.26 -7.09
C THR A 29 18.00 1.30 -5.71
N PRO A 30 18.33 0.39 -4.78
CA PRO A 30 17.84 0.48 -3.41
C PRO A 30 18.22 1.83 -2.81
N ILE A 31 17.37 2.39 -1.95
CA ILE A 31 17.69 3.60 -1.19
C ILE A 31 18.84 3.25 -0.25
N LYS A 32 20.08 3.54 -0.66
CA LYS A 32 21.30 3.33 0.12
C LYS A 32 21.67 4.65 0.77
N GLY A 33 21.56 4.71 2.09
CA GLY A 33 22.08 5.79 2.94
C GLY A 33 23.15 5.27 3.89
N PRO A 34 23.85 6.16 4.62
CA PRO A 34 24.69 5.75 5.75
C PRO A 34 23.86 4.95 6.78
N PRO A 35 24.50 4.13 7.64
CA PRO A 35 23.80 3.43 8.70
C PRO A 35 22.96 4.41 9.54
N ALA A 36 21.69 4.09 9.73
CA ALA A 36 20.80 4.91 10.53
C ALA A 36 21.19 4.84 12.00
N THR A 37 21.19 6.00 12.66
CA THR A 37 21.31 6.12 14.11
C THR A 37 19.93 6.08 14.76
N ALA A 38 19.86 5.76 16.05
CA ALA A 38 18.61 5.83 16.81
C ALA A 38 17.93 7.20 16.71
N GLN A 39 18.70 8.29 16.73
CA GLN A 39 18.21 9.65 16.54
C GLN A 39 17.58 9.86 15.16
N SER A 40 18.24 9.39 14.09
CA SER A 40 17.70 9.52 12.73
C SER A 40 16.40 8.70 12.54
N ILE A 41 16.28 7.55 13.21
CA ILE A 41 15.07 6.73 13.21
C ILE A 41 13.93 7.47 13.93
N ALA A 42 14.20 8.00 15.12
CA ALA A 42 13.20 8.76 15.88
C ALA A 42 12.72 10.02 15.13
N GLN A 43 13.63 10.78 14.52
CA GLN A 43 13.27 11.96 13.70
C GLN A 43 12.41 11.58 12.50
N ARG A 44 12.72 10.44 11.87
CA ARG A 44 11.91 9.90 10.79
C ARG A 44 10.52 9.51 11.27
N GLU A 45 10.38 8.84 12.40
CA GLU A 45 9.06 8.48 12.95
C GLU A 45 8.19 9.70 13.23
N VAL A 46 8.76 10.77 13.81
CA VAL A 46 8.07 12.05 13.99
C VAL A 46 7.62 12.63 12.64
N SER A 47 8.50 12.60 11.63
CA SER A 47 8.17 13.10 10.29
C SER A 47 7.06 12.29 9.61
N LEU A 48 7.05 10.97 9.79
CA LEU A 48 6.02 10.08 9.26
C LEU A 48 4.68 10.27 9.97
N ALA A 49 4.68 10.43 11.30
CA ALA A 49 3.47 10.70 12.08
C ALA A 49 2.81 12.04 11.67
N ALA A 50 3.61 13.02 11.27
CA ALA A 50 3.15 14.32 10.78
C ALA A 50 2.61 14.30 9.33
N LEU A 51 2.64 13.16 8.62
CA LEU A 51 2.18 13.10 7.22
C LEU A 51 0.67 13.25 7.04
N LYS A 52 -0.14 13.07 8.09
CA LYS A 52 -1.59 13.22 7.99
C LYS A 52 -1.95 14.71 7.74
N PRO A 53 -2.85 15.02 6.80
CA PRO A 53 -3.61 14.09 5.97
C PRO A 53 -2.85 13.65 4.71
N TRP A 54 -3.06 12.40 4.27
CA TRP A 54 -2.43 11.85 3.07
C TRP A 54 -3.43 11.09 2.19
N ARG A 55 -3.11 10.97 0.89
CA ARG A 55 -3.86 10.14 -0.05
C ARG A 55 -2.94 9.21 -0.85
N ALA A 56 -3.23 7.91 -0.79
CA ALA A 56 -2.52 6.88 -1.52
C ALA A 56 -3.44 6.19 -2.54
N LEU A 57 -2.92 5.93 -3.73
CA LEU A 57 -3.56 5.13 -4.78
C LEU A 57 -2.73 3.88 -5.05
N GLY A 58 -3.38 2.74 -5.24
CA GLY A 58 -2.66 1.50 -5.39
C GLY A 58 -3.52 0.30 -5.73
N SER A 59 -3.01 -0.88 -5.41
CA SER A 59 -3.72 -2.15 -5.55
C SER A 59 -3.48 -3.08 -4.38
N LEU A 60 -4.50 -3.89 -4.07
CA LEU A 60 -4.47 -4.97 -3.09
C LEU A 60 -4.70 -6.29 -3.81
N VAL A 61 -3.89 -7.28 -3.47
CA VAL A 61 -4.22 -8.70 -3.69
C VAL A 61 -4.54 -9.27 -2.33
N ILE A 62 -5.77 -9.72 -2.14
CA ILE A 62 -6.25 -10.28 -0.87
C ILE A 62 -6.51 -11.75 -1.11
N GLU A 63 -5.82 -12.60 -0.37
CA GLU A 63 -5.93 -14.04 -0.46
C GLU A 63 -6.45 -14.57 0.88
N SER A 64 -7.66 -15.14 0.85
CA SER A 64 -8.35 -15.72 1.99
C SER A 64 -8.58 -17.20 1.72
N LYS A 65 -8.30 -18.06 2.71
CA LYS A 65 -8.59 -19.50 2.60
C LYS A 65 -10.07 -19.80 2.34
N LYS A 66 -10.98 -18.96 2.80
CA LYS A 66 -12.43 -19.16 2.69
C LYS A 66 -13.01 -18.60 1.40
N GLN A 67 -12.46 -17.50 0.91
CA GLN A 67 -13.07 -16.72 -0.18
C GLN A 67 -12.24 -16.70 -1.47
N GLY A 68 -11.00 -17.22 -1.44
CA GLY A 68 -10.11 -17.23 -2.59
C GLY A 68 -9.30 -15.94 -2.73
N VAL A 69 -8.90 -15.62 -3.96
CA VAL A 69 -8.02 -14.49 -4.28
C VAL A 69 -8.82 -13.37 -4.93
N PHE A 70 -8.73 -12.16 -4.38
CA PHE A 70 -9.37 -10.95 -4.88
C PHE A 70 -8.32 -9.90 -5.24
N ASN A 71 -8.49 -9.28 -6.40
CA ASN A 71 -7.65 -8.19 -6.87
C ASN A 71 -8.49 -6.92 -6.97
N VAL A 72 -8.11 -5.89 -6.21
CA VAL A 72 -8.79 -4.59 -6.24
C VAL A 72 -7.78 -3.46 -6.35
N SER A 73 -8.17 -2.39 -7.02
CA SER A 73 -7.46 -1.12 -6.89
C SER A 73 -8.03 -0.35 -5.70
N PHE A 74 -7.22 0.48 -5.05
CA PHE A 74 -7.69 1.31 -3.94
C PHE A 74 -7.38 2.78 -4.14
N ALA A 75 -8.22 3.62 -3.54
CA ALA A 75 -7.90 4.98 -3.18
C ALA A 75 -8.15 5.17 -1.69
N TRP A 76 -7.12 5.53 -0.95
CA TRP A 76 -7.17 5.66 0.50
C TRP A 76 -6.82 7.10 0.89
N ASP A 77 -7.79 7.80 1.45
CA ASP A 77 -7.61 9.09 2.12
C ASP A 77 -7.54 8.86 3.63
N ALA A 78 -6.45 9.25 4.29
CA ALA A 78 -6.34 9.21 5.75
C ALA A 78 -6.26 10.63 6.31
N ASN A 79 -7.04 10.87 7.35
CA ASN A 79 -7.16 12.13 8.07
C ASN A 79 -6.72 11.94 9.53
N LEU A 80 -6.78 13.02 10.31
CA LEU A 80 -6.39 13.00 11.74
C LEU A 80 -7.28 12.07 12.56
N ASP A 81 -8.57 12.02 12.25
CA ASP A 81 -9.64 11.38 13.03
C ASP A 81 -10.31 10.20 12.29
N GLY A 82 -9.73 9.74 11.17
CA GLY A 82 -10.38 8.74 10.34
C GLY A 82 -9.76 8.49 8.98
N PHE A 83 -10.51 7.79 8.13
CA PHE A 83 -10.13 7.45 6.76
C PHE A 83 -11.34 7.21 5.84
N ASP A 84 -11.09 7.28 4.54
CA ASP A 84 -12.02 6.88 3.46
C ASP A 84 -11.25 6.01 2.46
N ILE A 85 -11.60 4.73 2.39
CA ILE A 85 -11.00 3.73 1.51
C ILE A 85 -12.05 3.35 0.46
N LYS A 86 -11.73 3.62 -0.81
CA LYS A 86 -12.52 3.17 -1.95
C LYS A 86 -11.82 2.02 -2.63
N LEU A 87 -12.52 0.90 -2.79
CA LEU A 87 -12.04 -0.28 -3.49
C LEU A 87 -12.75 -0.41 -4.84
N PHE A 88 -11.96 -0.62 -5.88
CA PHE A 88 -12.42 -0.71 -7.26
C PHE A 88 -12.10 -2.10 -7.82
N GLY A 89 -13.10 -2.73 -8.43
CA GLY A 89 -12.91 -4.01 -9.13
C GLY A 89 -12.10 -3.85 -10.43
N PRO A 90 -11.84 -4.95 -11.15
CA PRO A 90 -11.05 -4.95 -12.39
C PRO A 90 -11.53 -3.99 -13.48
N LEU A 91 -12.84 -3.71 -13.52
CA LEU A 91 -13.45 -2.79 -14.48
C LEU A 91 -13.44 -1.32 -14.02
N GLY A 92 -12.77 -1.00 -12.90
CA GLY A 92 -12.72 0.35 -12.34
C GLY A 92 -14.01 0.81 -11.65
N VAL A 93 -15.03 -0.05 -11.60
CA VAL A 93 -16.26 0.20 -10.83
C VAL A 93 -15.96 0.10 -9.34
N GLN A 94 -16.45 1.06 -8.54
CA GLN A 94 -16.33 1.03 -7.09
C GLN A 94 -17.14 -0.14 -6.54
N ALA A 95 -16.45 -1.13 -5.96
CA ALA A 95 -17.06 -2.31 -5.36
C ALA A 95 -17.46 -2.05 -3.90
N TYR A 96 -16.57 -1.38 -3.15
CA TYR A 96 -16.77 -1.07 -1.75
C TYR A 96 -16.23 0.32 -1.40
N ARG A 97 -16.82 0.95 -0.39
CA ARG A 97 -16.26 2.11 0.29
C ARG A 97 -16.35 1.90 1.79
N VAL A 98 -15.20 1.99 2.46
CA VAL A 98 -15.08 1.89 3.92
C VAL A 98 -14.69 3.26 4.44
N THR A 99 -15.48 3.81 5.34
CA THR A 99 -15.18 5.09 5.99
C THR A 99 -15.19 4.92 7.50
N GLN A 100 -14.28 5.60 8.18
CA GLN A 100 -14.28 5.77 9.63
C GLN A 100 -14.02 7.25 9.93
N ALA A 101 -14.81 7.85 10.81
CA ALA A 101 -14.65 9.24 11.25
C ALA A 101 -15.28 9.41 12.63
N SER A 102 -14.51 9.94 13.60
CA SER A 102 -15.02 10.32 14.93
C SER A 102 -15.83 9.22 15.64
N GLY A 103 -15.36 7.96 15.54
CA GLY A 103 -16.00 6.80 16.16
C GLY A 103 -17.21 6.23 15.41
N SER A 104 -17.59 6.80 14.25
CA SER A 104 -18.59 6.22 13.36
C SER A 104 -17.94 5.65 12.11
N SER A 105 -18.43 4.49 11.69
CA SER A 105 -17.92 3.73 10.56
C SER A 105 -19.05 3.36 9.60
N ARG A 106 -18.73 3.29 8.30
CA ARG A 106 -19.65 2.82 7.26
C ARG A 106 -18.93 1.93 6.26
N LEU A 107 -19.62 0.88 5.82
CA LEU A 107 -19.24 0.05 4.69
C LEU A 107 -20.37 0.10 3.67
N VAL A 108 -20.07 0.62 2.48
CA VAL A 108 -21.04 0.77 1.38
C VAL A 108 -20.62 -0.13 0.24
N SER A 109 -21.53 -0.99 -0.22
CA SER A 109 -21.43 -1.73 -1.48
C SER A 109 -22.46 -1.19 -2.49
N LYS A 110 -22.66 -1.89 -3.61
CA LYS A 110 -23.74 -1.58 -4.55
C LYS A 110 -25.13 -1.90 -3.98
N GLU A 111 -25.20 -2.93 -3.14
CA GLU A 111 -26.46 -3.53 -2.68
C GLU A 111 -26.80 -3.08 -1.26
N ASP A 112 -25.77 -2.93 -0.41
CA ASP A 112 -25.94 -2.75 1.02
C ASP A 112 -25.15 -1.57 1.56
N THR A 113 -25.61 -1.07 2.71
CA THR A 113 -24.86 -0.13 3.54
C THR A 113 -24.93 -0.56 4.98
N PHE A 114 -23.76 -0.83 5.56
CA PHE A 114 -23.60 -1.15 6.96
C PHE A 114 -23.04 0.08 7.69
N VAL A 115 -23.51 0.30 8.91
CA VAL A 115 -23.08 1.39 9.80
C VAL A 115 -22.81 0.80 11.18
N GLY A 116 -21.78 1.29 11.85
CA GLY A 116 -21.41 0.86 13.19
C GLY A 116 -20.27 1.71 13.71
N ASP A 117 -19.62 1.27 14.78
CA ASP A 117 -18.58 2.09 15.43
C ASP A 117 -17.17 1.74 14.93
N SER A 118 -16.97 0.52 14.42
CA SER A 118 -15.67 0.04 13.93
C SER A 118 -15.75 -0.45 12.50
N ALA A 119 -14.90 0.12 11.62
CA ALA A 119 -14.78 -0.32 10.24
C ALA A 119 -14.30 -1.78 10.13
N GLU A 120 -13.47 -2.23 11.07
CA GLU A 120 -12.96 -3.59 11.12
C GLU A 120 -14.07 -4.59 11.47
N SER A 121 -14.96 -4.22 12.41
CA SER A 121 -16.16 -5.01 12.72
C SER A 121 -17.12 -5.08 11.52
N LEU A 122 -17.34 -3.96 10.82
CA LEU A 122 -18.19 -3.96 9.62
C LEU A 122 -17.63 -4.86 8.50
N LEU A 123 -16.30 -4.90 8.33
CA LEU A 123 -15.67 -5.83 7.38
C LEU A 123 -15.82 -7.29 7.80
N LEU A 124 -15.72 -7.58 9.10
CA LEU A 124 -15.97 -8.92 9.61
C LEU A 124 -17.42 -9.35 9.38
N ASP A 125 -18.39 -8.49 9.67
CA ASP A 125 -19.81 -8.84 9.56
C ASP A 125 -20.25 -9.00 8.10
N ALA A 126 -19.87 -8.06 7.24
CA ALA A 126 -20.32 -8.06 5.85
C ALA A 126 -19.50 -9.00 4.95
N LEU A 127 -18.19 -9.12 5.21
CA LEU A 127 -17.26 -9.84 4.35
C LEU A 127 -16.55 -11.00 5.05
N GLY A 128 -16.78 -11.26 6.33
CA GLY A 128 -16.16 -12.39 7.03
C GLY A 128 -14.64 -12.28 7.16
N VAL A 129 -14.05 -11.10 6.96
CA VAL A 129 -12.60 -10.86 7.00
C VAL A 129 -12.27 -9.91 8.14
N ARG A 130 -11.29 -10.29 8.96
CA ARG A 130 -10.70 -9.40 9.96
C ARG A 130 -9.46 -8.77 9.36
N VAL A 131 -9.49 -7.45 9.23
CA VAL A 131 -8.38 -6.67 8.67
C VAL A 131 -8.07 -5.57 9.67
N PRO A 132 -6.82 -5.44 10.15
CA PRO A 132 -6.43 -4.44 11.13
C PRO A 132 -6.22 -3.09 10.43
N LEU A 133 -7.31 -2.50 9.90
CA LEU A 133 -7.28 -1.24 9.17
C LEU A 133 -6.61 -0.12 9.96
N ASN A 134 -6.78 -0.08 11.28
CA ASN A 134 -6.11 0.89 12.15
C ASN A 134 -4.58 0.76 12.06
N SER A 135 -4.03 -0.44 12.25
CA SER A 135 -2.59 -0.69 12.13
C SER A 135 -2.09 -0.54 10.69
N MET A 136 -2.91 -0.90 9.69
CA MET A 136 -2.54 -0.74 8.28
C MET A 136 -2.31 0.73 7.91
N GLN A 137 -3.00 1.70 8.53
CA GLN A 137 -2.72 3.12 8.28
C GLN A 137 -1.27 3.49 8.60
N ASP A 138 -0.74 2.96 9.70
CA ASP A 138 0.66 3.17 10.10
C ASP A 138 1.61 2.49 9.12
N TRP A 139 1.30 1.25 8.74
CA TRP A 139 2.16 0.49 7.83
C TRP A 139 2.23 1.13 6.45
N VAL A 140 1.13 1.70 5.93
CA VAL A 140 1.10 2.41 4.63
C VAL A 140 2.15 3.52 4.56
N VAL A 141 2.38 4.26 5.65
CA VAL A 141 3.40 5.32 5.73
C VAL A 141 4.75 4.84 6.25
N GLY A 142 4.83 3.60 6.77
CA GLY A 142 6.06 3.01 7.31
C GLY A 142 6.32 3.34 8.78
N LEU A 143 5.25 3.57 9.55
CA LEU A 143 5.27 3.59 11.00
C LEU A 143 5.14 2.17 11.54
N GLN A 144 5.74 1.93 12.71
CA GLN A 144 5.70 0.63 13.37
C GLN A 144 4.40 0.37 14.14
N GLY A 145 3.63 1.41 14.47
CA GLY A 145 2.46 1.31 15.34
C GLY A 145 2.80 0.62 16.66
N ASP A 146 1.91 -0.26 17.12
CA ASP A 146 2.05 -1.03 18.37
C ASP A 146 2.75 -2.38 18.16
N ALA A 147 3.71 -2.46 17.24
CA ALA A 147 4.44 -3.68 16.97
C ALA A 147 5.18 -4.22 18.20
N THR A 148 5.03 -5.51 18.46
CA THR A 148 5.71 -6.23 19.55
C THR A 148 7.13 -6.65 19.18
N ARG A 149 7.40 -6.80 17.88
CA ARG A 149 8.74 -7.03 17.33
C ARG A 149 8.96 -6.16 16.10
N ILE A 150 10.12 -5.54 16.02
CA ILE A 150 10.48 -4.59 14.95
C ILE A 150 11.84 -4.98 14.38
N GLU A 151 11.91 -5.16 13.06
CA GLU A 151 13.17 -5.28 12.33
C GLU A 151 13.33 -4.17 11.31
N ARG A 152 14.54 -3.59 11.26
CA ARG A 152 14.92 -2.53 10.33
C ARG A 152 16.14 -2.93 9.53
N ASP A 153 16.25 -2.41 8.31
CA ASP A 153 17.48 -2.51 7.54
C ASP A 153 18.55 -1.52 8.05
N ARG A 154 19.74 -1.54 7.43
CA ARG A 154 20.85 -0.64 7.82
C ARG A 154 20.50 0.84 7.67
N SER A 155 19.56 1.20 6.79
CA SER A 155 19.09 2.57 6.60
C SER A 155 17.97 2.97 7.55
N GLY A 156 17.61 2.10 8.50
CA GLY A 156 16.57 2.36 9.51
C GLY A 156 15.15 2.20 8.98
N LEU A 157 14.96 1.73 7.74
CA LEU A 157 13.65 1.45 7.17
C LEU A 157 13.12 0.14 7.74
N LEU A 158 11.81 0.08 8.00
CA LEU A 158 11.16 -1.15 8.45
C LEU A 158 11.35 -2.25 7.40
N ARG A 159 11.62 -3.46 7.88
CA ARG A 159 11.67 -4.69 7.08
C ARG A 159 10.58 -5.66 7.50
N GLU A 160 10.44 -5.85 8.80
CA GLU A 160 9.49 -6.78 9.38
C GLU A 160 8.89 -6.17 10.65
N LEU A 161 7.60 -6.38 10.85
CA LEU A 161 6.94 -6.18 12.12
C LEU A 161 6.16 -7.43 12.49
N VAL A 162 6.07 -7.69 13.79
CA VAL A 162 5.06 -8.57 14.36
C VAL A 162 4.15 -7.70 15.21
N VAL A 163 2.84 -7.79 14.97
CA VAL A 163 1.83 -7.01 15.69
C VAL A 163 0.80 -7.95 16.29
N ALA A 164 0.49 -7.76 17.57
CA ALA A 164 -0.60 -8.48 18.22
C ALA A 164 -1.95 -7.93 17.72
N GLY A 165 -2.83 -8.82 17.28
CA GLY A 165 -4.21 -8.52 16.93
C GLY A 165 -5.17 -8.86 18.06
N GLU A 166 -6.46 -8.81 17.77
CA GLU A 166 -7.51 -9.26 18.69
C GLU A 166 -7.53 -10.78 18.82
N GLN A 167 -8.07 -11.31 19.93
CA GLN A 167 -8.29 -12.76 20.13
C GLN A 167 -7.02 -13.62 19.90
N GLU A 168 -5.89 -13.18 20.45
CA GLU A 168 -4.58 -13.86 20.32
C GLU A 168 -4.07 -13.98 18.87
N GLN A 169 -4.62 -13.20 17.95
CA GLN A 169 -4.13 -13.14 16.58
C GLN A 169 -2.76 -12.45 16.51
N GLN A 170 -1.98 -12.83 15.50
CA GLN A 170 -0.71 -12.20 15.18
C GLN A 170 -0.68 -11.82 13.70
N TRP A 171 -0.16 -10.63 13.43
CA TRP A 171 0.06 -10.11 12.10
C TRP A 171 1.55 -9.98 11.80
N ASP A 172 2.01 -10.67 10.77
CA ASP A 172 3.37 -10.56 10.24
C ASP A 172 3.36 -9.57 9.06
N VAL A 173 4.07 -8.46 9.22
CA VAL A 173 4.10 -7.37 8.23
C VAL A 173 5.49 -7.30 7.61
N ASN A 174 5.55 -7.44 6.30
CA ASN A 174 6.77 -7.50 5.52
C ASN A 174 6.85 -6.30 4.57
N PHE A 175 7.83 -5.42 4.80
CA PHE A 175 8.08 -4.24 3.97
C PHE A 175 9.11 -4.59 2.89
N ARG A 176 8.65 -4.73 1.65
CA ARG A 176 9.44 -5.33 0.57
C ARG A 176 10.06 -4.31 -0.36
N ARG A 177 9.40 -3.16 -0.56
CA ARG A 177 9.91 -2.06 -1.39
C ARG A 177 9.52 -0.71 -0.81
N TYR A 178 10.36 0.28 -1.08
CA TYR A 178 10.17 1.68 -0.73
C TYR A 178 10.27 2.55 -1.98
N THR A 179 9.61 3.70 -1.95
CA THR A 179 9.73 4.78 -2.93
C THR A 179 9.97 6.10 -2.21
N ARG A 180 10.56 7.09 -2.88
CA ARG A 180 10.74 8.44 -2.31
C ARG A 180 9.54 9.31 -2.68
N HIS A 181 8.95 9.98 -1.69
CA HIS A 181 7.90 10.99 -1.84
C HIS A 181 8.19 12.14 -0.88
N ASP A 182 8.29 13.37 -1.39
CA ASP A 182 8.58 14.59 -0.59
C ASP A 182 9.73 14.41 0.42
N ASN A 183 10.86 13.86 -0.06
CA ASN A 183 12.06 13.50 0.70
C ASN A 183 11.92 12.39 1.75
N LEU A 184 10.74 11.80 1.91
CA LEU A 184 10.52 10.62 2.76
C LEU A 184 10.57 9.34 1.92
N ALA A 185 11.30 8.33 2.40
CA ALA A 185 11.13 6.98 1.90
C ALA A 185 9.84 6.40 2.47
N LEU A 186 8.86 6.06 1.63
CA LEU A 186 7.58 5.45 2.03
C LEU A 186 7.48 4.04 1.47
N PRO A 187 6.86 3.09 2.18
CA PRO A 187 6.60 1.76 1.64
C PRO A 187 5.80 1.83 0.33
N SER A 188 6.24 1.07 -0.67
CA SER A 188 5.56 0.93 -1.96
C SER A 188 5.08 -0.49 -2.21
N PHE A 189 5.60 -1.47 -1.47
CA PHE A 189 5.10 -2.84 -1.49
C PHE A 189 5.18 -3.47 -0.10
N ILE A 190 4.04 -3.86 0.44
CA ILE A 190 3.89 -4.46 1.78
C ILE A 190 3.13 -5.78 1.63
N VAL A 191 3.57 -6.79 2.37
CA VAL A 191 2.87 -8.09 2.51
C VAL A 191 2.47 -8.23 3.96
N VAL A 192 1.18 -8.39 4.23
CA VAL A 192 0.61 -8.57 5.57
C VAL A 192 0.02 -9.97 5.64
N LYS A 193 0.35 -10.75 6.66
CA LYS A 193 -0.21 -12.09 6.88
C LYS A 193 -0.73 -12.24 8.30
N GLY A 194 -1.90 -12.83 8.46
CA GLY A 194 -2.53 -13.06 9.76
C GLY A 194 -3.95 -13.54 9.58
N ASP A 195 -4.49 -14.25 10.56
CA ASP A 195 -5.89 -14.74 10.55
C ASP A 195 -6.32 -15.51 9.28
N GLY A 196 -5.41 -16.28 8.68
CA GLY A 196 -5.68 -17.01 7.43
C GLY A 196 -5.86 -16.09 6.20
N LEU A 197 -5.47 -14.83 6.31
CA LEU A 197 -5.48 -13.81 5.27
C LEU A 197 -4.06 -13.42 4.88
N GLU A 198 -3.80 -13.28 3.58
CA GLU A 198 -2.61 -12.61 3.06
C GLU A 198 -3.04 -11.39 2.23
N ILE A 199 -2.53 -10.22 2.58
CA ILE A 199 -2.76 -8.96 1.86
C ILE A 199 -1.43 -8.49 1.26
N ARG A 200 -1.38 -8.41 -0.07
CA ARG A 200 -0.25 -7.80 -0.80
C ARG A 200 -0.66 -6.43 -1.30
N MET A 201 -0.13 -5.39 -0.67
CA MET A 201 -0.45 -4.00 -0.98
C MET A 201 0.67 -3.36 -1.80
N THR A 202 0.31 -2.78 -2.94
CA THR A 202 1.21 -1.96 -3.75
C THR A 202 0.71 -0.52 -3.78
N VAL A 203 1.49 0.40 -3.23
CA VAL A 203 1.23 1.84 -3.32
C VAL A 203 1.87 2.36 -4.61
N LYS A 204 1.05 2.82 -5.54
CA LYS A 204 1.48 3.28 -6.88
C LYS A 204 1.72 4.79 -6.91
N LYS A 205 0.90 5.56 -6.20
CA LYS A 205 0.95 7.02 -6.25
C LYS A 205 0.51 7.63 -4.92
N TRP A 206 1.26 8.63 -4.48
CA TRP A 206 0.87 9.54 -3.41
C TRP A 206 0.34 10.84 -4.02
N THR A 207 -0.71 11.38 -3.43
CA THR A 207 -1.39 12.59 -3.91
C THR A 207 -1.86 13.42 -2.71
N LYS A 208 -2.18 14.69 -2.94
CA LYS A 208 -2.86 15.49 -1.92
C LYS A 208 -4.26 14.91 -1.67
N PRO A 209 -4.71 14.85 -0.40
CA PRO A 209 -6.11 14.58 -0.09
C PRO A 209 -7.02 15.50 -0.90
N LYS A 210 -8.11 14.96 -1.43
CA LYS A 210 -9.13 15.81 -2.05
C LYS A 210 -9.81 16.58 -0.92
N ALA A 211 -9.98 17.90 -1.08
CA ALA A 211 -10.84 18.66 -0.18
C ALA A 211 -12.23 18.01 -0.21
N THR A 212 -12.67 17.46 0.91
CA THR A 212 -14.04 17.01 1.09
C THR A 212 -14.91 18.25 0.97
N SER A 213 -15.63 18.42 -0.15
CA SER A 213 -16.76 19.34 -0.14
C SER A 213 -17.70 18.82 0.92
N ASN A 214 -17.88 19.56 2.01
CA ASN A 214 -18.92 19.33 2.99
C ASN A 214 -20.29 19.51 2.30
N GLY A 215 -20.67 18.53 1.49
CA GLY A 215 -22.03 18.36 1.04
C GLY A 215 -22.82 18.04 2.29
N ARG A 216 -23.50 19.05 2.85
CA ARG A 216 -24.63 18.84 3.75
C ARG A 216 -25.38 17.63 3.22
N LEU A 217 -25.49 16.58 4.02
CA LEU A 217 -26.44 15.52 3.77
C LEU A 217 -27.81 16.21 3.69
N ARG A 218 -28.28 16.46 2.47
CA ARG A 218 -29.67 16.84 2.24
C ARG A 218 -30.45 15.57 2.55
N VAL A 219 -31.01 15.51 3.75
CA VAL A 219 -32.01 14.49 4.11
C VAL A 219 -33.21 14.77 3.20
N PRO A 220 -33.56 13.88 2.25
CA PRO A 220 -34.77 14.07 1.47
C PRO A 220 -35.97 13.94 2.42
N GLY A 221 -36.78 15.00 2.55
CA GLY A 221 -38.05 14.95 3.27
C GLY A 221 -38.16 15.70 4.60
N VAL A 222 -37.22 16.58 4.95
CA VAL A 222 -37.43 17.58 6.02
C VAL A 222 -37.39 18.95 5.38
N ASP A 223 -38.54 19.39 4.90
CA ASP A 223 -38.99 20.76 4.69
C ASP A 223 -40.47 20.61 4.31
N SER A 224 -41.35 20.77 5.30
CA SER A 224 -42.79 21.00 5.10
C SER A 224 -43.05 22.50 4.96
#